data_AF-A0A920TRB7-F1
#
_entry.id   AF-A0A920TRB7-F1
#
_cell.length_a   1.000
_cell.length_b   1.000
_cell.length_c   1.000
_cell.angle_alpha   90.00
_cell.angle_beta   90.00
_cell.angle_gamma   90.00
#
_symmetry.space_group_name_H-M   'P 1'
#
loop_
_entity.id
_entity.type
_entity.pdbx_description
1 polymer ?
#
loop_
_entity_poly.entity_id
_entity_poly.type
_entity_poly.pdbx_seq_one_letter_code
_entity_poly.pdbx_strand_id
1 'polypeptide(L)' 'MKVAKTIASKSNLTIKIGKQAFYKQLEMPLRKAYLYTSKMMTLNMMARDAHEGISAFLEKRKPKWKNK' A
#
# COMPACT_ATOMS: atom_id res chain seq x y z
N MET A 1 -1.21 -21.80 -6.25
CA MET A 1 -2.11 -20.68 -6.63
C MET A 1 -2.63 -19.81 -5.47
N LYS A 2 -2.72 -20.28 -4.21
CA LYS A 2 -3.32 -19.53 -3.09
C LYS A 2 -2.72 -18.12 -2.89
N VAL A 3 -1.39 -18.02 -2.85
CA VAL A 3 -0.67 -16.74 -2.64
C VAL A 3 -0.97 -15.72 -3.73
N ALA A 4 -0.90 -16.13 -5.01
CA ALA A 4 -1.19 -15.25 -6.14
C ALA A 4 -2.62 -14.70 -6.08
N LYS A 5 -3.61 -15.55 -5.72
CA LYS A 5 -5.01 -15.12 -5.53
C LYS A 5 -5.14 -14.13 -4.37
N THR A 6 -4.43 -14.33 -3.27
CA THR A 6 -4.43 -13.40 -2.14
C THR A 6 -3.87 -12.04 -2.54
N ILE A 7 -2.74 -12.01 -3.26
CA ILE A 7 -2.14 -10.75 -3.74
C ILE A 7 -3.09 -10.03 -4.70
N ALA A 8 -3.64 -10.75 -5.68
CA ALA A 8 -4.57 -10.19 -6.67
C ALA A 8 -5.90 -9.68 -6.07
N SER A 9 -6.23 -10.08 -4.84
CA SER A 9 -7.44 -9.61 -4.13
C SER A 9 -7.29 -8.23 -3.45
N LYS A 10 -6.12 -7.61 -3.52
CA LYS A 10 -5.81 -6.30 -2.93
C LYS A 10 -5.71 -5.23 -4.02
N SER A 11 -5.59 -3.96 -3.63
CA SER A 11 -5.32 -2.88 -4.59
C SER A 11 -3.95 -3.07 -5.25
N ASN A 12 -3.94 -3.19 -6.58
CA ASN A 12 -2.70 -3.30 -7.35
C ASN A 12 -1.86 -2.02 -7.25
N LEU A 13 -2.51 -0.86 -7.20
CA LEU A 13 -1.85 0.44 -7.06
C LEU A 13 -1.09 0.53 -5.73
N THR A 14 -1.78 0.23 -4.63
CA THR A 14 -1.17 0.27 -3.28
C THR A 14 -0.04 -0.75 -3.15
N ILE A 15 -0.20 -1.98 -3.68
CA ILE A 15 0.88 -2.98 -3.69
C ILE A 15 2.10 -2.49 -4.48
N LYS A 16 1.90 -1.90 -5.66
CA LYS A 16 3.00 -1.39 -6.49
C LYS A 16 3.81 -0.33 -5.74
N ILE A 17 3.13 0.64 -5.14
CA ILE A 17 3.77 1.72 -4.36
C ILE A 17 4.55 1.15 -3.18
N GLY A 18 3.91 0.27 -2.39
CA GLY A 18 4.55 -0.35 -1.22
C GLY A 18 5.78 -1.18 -1.59
N LYS A 19 5.69 -1.98 -2.67
CA LYS A 19 6.81 -2.80 -3.15
C LYS A 19 7.99 -1.95 -3.62
N GLN A 20 7.72 -0.87 -4.36
CA GLN A 20 8.78 0.07 -4.79
C GLN A 20 9.44 0.75 -3.58
N ALA A 21 8.64 1.23 -2.63
CA ALA A 21 9.16 1.85 -1.41
C ALA A 21 10.01 0.86 -0.59
N PHE A 22 9.57 -0.40 -0.48
CA PHE A 22 10.30 -1.45 0.22
C PHE A 22 11.69 -1.69 -0.36
N TYR A 23 11.82 -1.91 -1.67
CA TYR A 23 13.14 -2.13 -2.26
C TYR A 23 14.04 -0.90 -2.17
N LYS A 24 13.47 0.31 -2.30
CA LYS A 24 14.24 1.55 -2.20
C LYS A 24 14.75 1.83 -0.79
N GLN A 25 13.98 1.52 0.25
CA GLN A 25 14.43 1.71 1.64
C GLN A 25 15.49 0.68 2.06
N LEU A 26 15.51 -0.50 1.43
CA LEU A 26 16.39 -1.61 1.83
C LEU A 26 17.88 -1.23 1.74
N GLU A 27 18.22 -0.33 0.82
CA GLU A 27 19.58 0.18 0.60
C GLU A 27 19.90 1.44 1.42
N MET A 28 18.98 1.90 2.27
CA MET A 28 19.13 3.14 3.04
C MET A 28 19.56 2.88 4.48
N PRO A 29 20.41 3.75 5.07
CA PRO A 29 20.58 3.80 6.52
C PRO A 29 19.24 4.03 7.23
N LEU A 30 19.05 3.42 8.40
CA LEU A 30 17.77 3.37 9.11
C LEU A 30 17.06 4.73 9.22
N ARG A 31 17.77 5.79 9.63
CA ARG A 31 17.20 7.14 9.72
C ARG A 31 16.64 7.65 8.39
N LYS A 32 17.34 7.40 7.29
CA LYS A 32 16.88 7.79 5.94
C LYS A 32 15.72 6.92 5.48
N ALA A 33 15.76 5.62 5.77
CA ALA A 33 14.66 4.70 5.47
C ALA A 33 13.34 5.13 6.13
N TYR A 34 13.38 5.52 7.42
CA TYR A 34 12.19 6.04 8.13
C TYR A 34 11.65 7.34 7.52
N LEU A 35 12.53 8.30 7.22
CA LEU A 35 12.12 9.56 6.59
C LEU A 35 11.47 9.32 5.22
N TYR A 36 12.08 8.45 4.41
CA TYR A 36 11.58 8.12 3.08
C TYR A 36 10.24 7.40 3.13
N THR A 37 10.13 6.34 3.94
CA THR A 37 8.91 5.52 4.00
C THR A 37 7.74 6.26 4.65
N SER A 38 7.98 7.10 5.65
CA SER A 38 6.94 7.96 6.23
C SER A 38 6.33 8.87 5.16
N LYS A 39 7.18 9.52 4.34
CA LYS A 39 6.71 10.34 3.21
C LYS A 39 5.93 9.53 2.19
N MET A 40 6.42 8.36 1.80
CA MET A 40 5.72 7.49 0.84
C MET A 40 4.36 7.02 1.36
N MET A 41 4.26 6.74 2.66
CA MET A 41 3.00 6.34 3.30
C MET A 41 1.99 7.49 3.28
N THR A 42 2.41 8.73 3.60
CA THR A 42 1.54 9.92 3.47
C THR A 42 1.05 10.12 2.04
N LEU A 43 1.94 9.98 1.04
CA LEU A 43 1.54 10.09 -0.38
C LEU A 43 0.56 8.98 -0.77
N ASN A 44 0.79 7.75 -0.29
CA ASN A 44 -0.07 6.62 -0.58
C ASN A 44 -1.47 6.80 0.04
N MET A 45 -1.61 7.50 1.17
CA MET A 45 -2.92 7.82 1.75
C MET A 45 -3.80 8.69 0.82
N MET A 46 -3.20 9.45 -0.10
CA MET A 46 -3.94 10.25 -1.08
C MET A 46 -4.57 9.40 -2.20
N ALA A 47 -4.20 8.12 -2.33
CA ALA A 47 -4.79 7.21 -3.31
C ALA A 47 -6.23 6.85 -2.91
N ARG A 48 -7.14 6.76 -3.90
CA ARG A 48 -8.55 6.44 -3.62
C ARG A 48 -8.71 5.06 -3.01
N ASP A 49 -7.93 4.11 -3.50
CA ASP A 49 -7.89 2.76 -2.95
C ASP A 49 -7.35 2.71 -1.51
N ALA A 50 -6.48 3.65 -1.09
CA ALA A 50 -6.05 3.71 0.31
C ALA A 50 -7.21 4.14 1.22
N HIS A 51 -7.96 5.17 0.83
CA HIS A 51 -9.18 5.58 1.54
C HIS A 51 -10.21 4.45 1.58
N GLU A 52 -10.51 3.81 0.45
CA GLU A 52 -11.47 2.70 0.37
C GLU A 52 -11.04 1.52 1.26
N GLY A 53 -9.75 1.20 1.31
CA GLY A 53 -9.24 0.13 2.16
C GLY A 53 -9.45 0.42 3.65
N ILE A 54 -9.22 1.66 4.06
CA ILE A 54 -9.45 2.12 5.44
C ILE A 54 -10.95 2.10 5.75
N SER A 55 -11.79 2.71 4.92
CA SER A 55 -13.25 2.73 5.10
C SER A 55 -13.83 1.32 5.15
N ALA A 56 -13.46 0.45 4.21
CA ALA A 56 -13.94 -0.93 4.19
C ALA A 56 -13.55 -1.72 5.44
N PHE A 57 -12.34 -1.49 5.97
CA PHE A 57 -11.88 -2.10 7.21
C PHE A 57 -12.72 -1.62 8.42
N LEU A 58 -12.90 -0.31 8.55
CA LEU A 58 -13.69 0.30 9.63
C LEU A 58 -15.16 -0.14 9.58
N GLU A 59 -15.73 -0.23 8.38
CA GLU A 59 -17.11 -0.67 8.12
C GLU A 59 -17.28 -2.20 8.09
N LYS A 60 -16.21 -2.98 8.31
CA LYS A 60 -16.21 -4.45 8.30
C LYS A 60 -16.77 -5.07 7.01
N ARG A 61 -16.55 -4.42 5.87
CA ARG A 61 -17.00 -4.90 4.54
C ARG A 61 -15.81 -5.25 3.66
N LYS A 62 -16.08 -5.94 2.55
CA LYS A 62 -15.07 -6.16 1.51
C LYS A 62 -14.79 -4.85 0.76
N PRO A 63 -13.52 -4.49 0.53
CA PRO A 63 -13.16 -3.32 -0.24
C PRO A 63 -13.45 -3.52 -1.73
N LYS A 64 -13.81 -2.44 -2.42
CA LYS A 64 -14.06 -2.34 -3.86
C LYS A 64 -12.95 -1.55 -4.52
N TRP A 65 -11.86 -2.24 -4.88
CA TRP A 65 -10.70 -1.62 -5.50
C TRP A 65 -11.02 -1.07 -6.89
N LYS A 66 -10.60 0.16 -7.15
CA LYS A 66 -10.64 0.78 -8.48
C LYS A 66 -9.28 0.78 -9.16
N ASN A 67 -8.23 0.37 -8.45
CA ASN A 67 -6.82 0.42 -8.88
C ASN A 67 -6.41 1.85 -9.29
N LYS A 68 -6.87 2.84 -8.52
CA LYS A 68 -6.71 4.29 -8.73
C LYS A 68 -6.51 5.04 -7.42
#